data_AF-A0AAD5S1Y1-F1
#
_entry.id   AF-A0AAD5S1Y1-F1
#
_cell.length_a   1.000
_cell.length_b   1.000
_cell.length_c   1.000
_cell.angle_alpha   90.00
_cell.angle_beta   90.00
_cell.angle_gamma   90.00
#
_symmetry.space_group_name_H-M   'P 1'
#
loop_
_entity.id
_entity.type
_entity.pdbx_description
1 polymer ?
#
loop_
_entity_poly.entity_id
_entity_poly.type
_entity_poly.pdbx_seq_one_letter_code
_entity_poly.pdbx_strand_id
1 'polypeptide(L)'
;MVAFKKLLLSLFVSTAMVQAALTPAQIVQNIETLTSKSQALQAPAQTISILNGPLIIIGQGPFPVYNCLFLRIIAGFTDIIQTATTAIAAMKGSAPVPAGPDASLIFEAFREFVRVHQALLNILIGKAGLLSTIPFFGEPVAAVLRQVEQIVDTIAFALIDQVESRSADLNRENGSLQATIRTAIRSYEGLKLGRRATTETLTRRSRRNKRGIIAA
;
A
#
# COMPACT_ATOMS: atom_id res chain seq x y z
N MET A 1 34.22 15.88 -61.49
CA MET A 1 32.95 15.23 -61.12
C MET A 1 32.95 14.98 -59.62
N VAL A 2 31.80 15.24 -59.01
CA VAL A 2 31.51 15.48 -57.59
C VAL A 2 31.92 14.33 -56.65
N ALA A 3 32.98 14.51 -55.85
CA ALA A 3 33.23 13.72 -54.64
C ALA A 3 32.55 14.41 -53.45
N PHE A 4 31.22 14.42 -53.46
CA PHE A 4 30.38 14.97 -52.40
C PHE A 4 29.27 13.95 -52.10
N LYS A 5 29.60 12.90 -51.34
CA LYS A 5 28.61 12.08 -50.65
C LYS A 5 29.03 11.84 -49.20
N LYS A 6 28.96 12.94 -48.46
CA LYS A 6 28.40 13.06 -47.11
C LYS A 6 28.99 12.17 -46.02
N LEU A 7 30.04 12.71 -45.43
CA LEU A 7 30.38 12.62 -44.01
C LEU A 7 29.14 12.92 -43.16
N LEU A 8 28.45 11.90 -42.63
CA LEU A 8 27.39 12.06 -41.63
C LEU A 8 27.99 11.83 -40.23
N LEU A 9 28.75 12.82 -39.79
CA LEU A 9 28.79 13.22 -38.39
C LEU A 9 27.41 13.81 -38.06
N SER A 10 26.59 13.12 -37.28
CA SER A 10 25.54 13.79 -36.51
C SER A 10 25.29 13.03 -35.23
N LEU A 11 25.62 13.70 -34.13
CA LEU A 11 25.33 13.39 -32.74
C LEU A 11 24.12 12.46 -32.57
N PHE A 12 24.31 11.33 -31.89
CA PHE A 12 23.29 10.93 -30.92
C PHE A 12 23.29 12.03 -29.86
N VAL A 13 22.45 13.06 -30.07
CA VAL A 13 21.97 13.87 -28.95
C VAL A 13 21.21 12.86 -28.12
N SER A 14 21.86 12.38 -27.06
CA SER A 14 21.17 11.85 -25.92
C SER A 14 20.16 12.92 -25.52
N THR A 15 18.90 12.71 -25.90
CA THR A 15 17.79 13.27 -25.16
C THR A 15 17.79 12.54 -23.82
N ALA A 16 18.81 12.79 -23.00
CA ALA A 16 18.63 12.79 -21.58
C ALA A 16 17.54 13.82 -21.40
N MET A 17 16.31 13.33 -21.26
CA MET A 17 15.25 14.09 -20.66
C MET A 17 15.85 14.55 -19.34
N VAL A 18 16.33 15.79 -19.32
CA VAL A 18 16.74 16.45 -18.09
C VAL A 18 15.42 16.63 -17.38
N GLN A 19 14.99 15.60 -16.64
CA GLN A 19 13.98 15.78 -15.62
C GLN A 19 14.50 16.94 -14.76
N ALA A 20 13.81 18.06 -14.80
CA ALA A 20 14.12 19.17 -13.93
C ALA A 20 14.14 18.63 -12.50
N ALA A 21 15.23 18.87 -11.77
CA ALA A 21 15.34 18.49 -10.36
C ALA A 21 14.13 19.05 -9.61
N LEU A 22 13.51 18.23 -8.76
CA LEU A 22 12.40 18.66 -7.94
C LEU A 22 12.87 19.68 -6.90
N THR A 23 12.10 20.74 -6.74
CA THR A 23 12.26 21.68 -5.63
C THR A 23 11.74 21.04 -4.32
N PRO A 24 12.24 21.48 -3.15
CA PRO A 24 11.72 21.01 -1.87
C PRO A 24 10.20 21.17 -1.73
N ALA A 25 9.64 22.28 -2.23
CA ALA A 25 8.20 22.52 -2.23
C ALA A 25 7.42 21.48 -3.06
N GLN A 26 7.96 21.04 -4.20
CA GLN A 26 7.33 19.99 -5.00
C GLN A 26 7.41 18.62 -4.31
N ILE A 27 8.49 18.33 -3.58
CA ILE A 27 8.58 17.11 -2.76
C ILE A 27 7.48 17.11 -1.69
N VAL A 28 7.29 18.23 -0.98
CA VAL A 28 6.21 18.40 -0.01
C VAL A 28 4.84 18.18 -0.65
N GLN A 29 4.55 18.83 -1.79
CA GLN A 29 3.26 18.68 -2.50
C GLN A 29 2.99 17.23 -2.94
N ASN A 30 4.01 16.51 -3.39
CA ASN A 30 3.88 15.10 -3.75
C ASN A 30 3.50 14.26 -2.52
N ILE A 31 4.12 14.51 -1.37
CA ILE A 31 3.79 13.82 -0.11
C ILE A 31 2.37 14.18 0.34
N GLU A 32 2.00 15.45 0.31
CA GLU A 32 0.64 15.91 0.65
C GLU A 32 -0.43 15.28 -0.26
N THR A 33 -0.11 15.06 -1.54
CA THR A 33 -1.00 14.34 -2.47
C THR A 33 -1.20 12.89 -2.04
N LEU A 34 -0.13 12.20 -1.60
CA LEU A 34 -0.23 10.84 -1.03
C LEU A 34 -1.04 10.83 0.27
N THR A 35 -0.87 11.84 1.11
CA THR A 35 -1.66 12.05 2.33
C THR A 35 -3.15 12.21 2.01
N SER A 36 -3.49 13.07 1.05
CA SER A 36 -4.87 13.31 0.62
C SER A 36 -5.52 12.04 0.06
N LYS A 37 -4.82 11.29 -0.79
CA LYS A 37 -5.29 9.98 -1.27
C LYS A 37 -5.54 9.01 -0.12
N SER A 38 -4.65 8.97 0.88
CA SER A 38 -4.83 8.13 2.07
C SER A 38 -6.04 8.56 2.92
N GLN A 39 -6.27 9.87 3.08
CA GLN A 39 -7.45 10.41 3.78
C GLN A 39 -8.75 10.05 3.04
N ALA A 40 -8.76 10.18 1.70
CA ALA A 40 -9.93 9.87 0.88
C ALA A 40 -10.38 8.41 0.99
N LEU A 41 -9.46 7.49 1.34
CA LEU A 41 -9.77 6.08 1.56
C LEU A 41 -10.32 5.77 2.96
N GLN A 42 -10.21 6.68 3.93
CA GLN A 42 -10.71 6.45 5.30
C GLN A 42 -12.23 6.32 5.34
N ALA A 43 -12.98 7.21 4.66
CA ALA A 43 -14.44 7.14 4.63
C ALA A 43 -14.97 5.85 3.98
N PRO A 44 -14.48 5.43 2.79
CA PRO A 44 -14.78 4.11 2.24
C PRO A 44 -14.42 2.96 3.19
N ALA A 45 -13.26 3.00 3.86
CA ALA A 45 -12.86 1.95 4.80
C ALA A 45 -13.80 1.86 6.03
N GLN A 46 -14.30 2.99 6.52
CA GLN A 46 -15.23 3.02 7.66
C GLN A 46 -16.59 2.41 7.32
N THR A 47 -17.03 2.53 6.06
CA THR A 47 -18.31 1.96 5.58
C THR A 47 -18.30 0.44 5.42
N ILE A 48 -17.16 -0.24 5.64
CA ILE A 48 -17.08 -1.71 5.68
C ILE A 48 -17.98 -2.21 6.83
N SER A 49 -19.06 -2.90 6.48
CA SER A 49 -20.01 -3.52 7.43
C SER A 49 -20.40 -4.93 6.98
N ILE A 50 -20.80 -5.77 7.94
CA ILE A 50 -21.17 -7.20 7.75
C ILE A 50 -22.42 -7.34 6.86
N LEU A 51 -23.25 -6.31 6.73
CA LEU A 51 -24.58 -6.36 6.13
C LEU A 51 -24.63 -6.65 4.62
N ASN A 52 -23.48 -6.68 3.92
CA ASN A 52 -23.41 -7.10 2.52
C ASN A 52 -22.82 -8.51 2.31
N GLY A 53 -22.41 -9.22 3.37
CA GLY A 53 -21.72 -10.50 3.28
C GLY A 53 -22.50 -11.65 2.61
N PRO A 54 -23.82 -11.82 2.87
CA PRO A 54 -24.56 -12.95 2.28
C PRO A 54 -25.02 -12.74 0.82
N LEU A 55 -25.27 -11.50 0.39
CA LEU A 55 -25.76 -11.22 -0.98
C LEU A 55 -24.66 -11.26 -2.06
N ILE A 56 -23.38 -11.22 -1.66
CA ILE A 56 -22.22 -11.33 -2.56
C ILE A 56 -22.04 -12.77 -3.09
N ILE A 57 -22.51 -13.78 -2.35
CA ILE A 57 -22.22 -15.20 -2.64
C ILE A 57 -23.23 -15.80 -3.64
N ILE A 58 -24.45 -15.27 -3.71
CA ILE A 58 -25.56 -15.81 -4.50
C ILE A 58 -26.00 -14.92 -5.68
N GLY A 59 -25.29 -13.83 -5.97
CA GLY A 59 -25.53 -13.00 -7.16
C GLY A 59 -26.87 -12.24 -7.16
N GLN A 60 -27.53 -12.10 -6.01
CA GLN A 60 -28.84 -11.43 -5.86
C GLN A 60 -28.79 -10.20 -4.94
N GLY A 61 -27.64 -9.53 -4.84
CA GLY A 61 -27.55 -8.18 -4.28
C GLY A 61 -27.58 -7.11 -5.39
N PRO A 62 -28.08 -5.90 -5.14
CA PRO A 62 -28.05 -4.79 -6.12
C PRO A 62 -26.64 -4.25 -6.43
N PHE A 63 -25.59 -4.96 -6.00
CA PHE A 63 -24.20 -4.56 -6.18
C PHE A 63 -23.48 -5.60 -7.03
N PRO A 64 -23.09 -5.26 -8.28
CA PRO A 64 -22.34 -6.18 -9.12
C PRO A 64 -21.04 -6.59 -8.42
N VAL A 65 -20.67 -7.87 -8.56
CA VAL A 65 -19.46 -8.51 -7.98
C VAL A 65 -18.18 -7.69 -8.21
N TYR A 66 -18.16 -6.86 -9.26
CA TYR A 66 -17.08 -5.99 -9.69
C TYR A 66 -17.06 -4.59 -9.04
N ASN A 67 -18.00 -4.28 -8.14
CA ASN A 67 -18.11 -3.00 -7.43
C ASN A 67 -18.19 -3.21 -5.91
N CYS A 68 -17.48 -4.22 -5.41
CA CYS A 68 -17.35 -4.43 -3.98
C CYS A 68 -16.49 -3.32 -3.35
N LEU A 69 -16.88 -2.85 -2.17
CA LEU A 69 -16.20 -1.80 -1.40
C LEU A 69 -14.68 -2.06 -1.23
N PHE A 70 -14.28 -3.33 -1.27
CA PHE A 70 -12.88 -3.77 -1.26
C PHE A 70 -12.11 -3.47 -2.55
N LEU A 71 -12.74 -3.55 -3.73
CA LEU A 71 -12.09 -3.12 -4.97
C LEU A 71 -11.77 -1.63 -4.93
N ARG A 72 -12.59 -0.80 -4.27
CA ARG A 72 -12.28 0.63 -4.08
C ARG A 72 -11.07 0.84 -3.17
N ILE A 73 -10.94 0.04 -2.10
CA ILE A 73 -9.76 0.08 -1.23
C ILE A 73 -8.50 -0.41 -1.96
N ILE A 74 -8.59 -1.53 -2.69
CA ILE A 74 -7.48 -2.06 -3.49
C ILE A 74 -7.07 -1.06 -4.57
N ALA A 75 -8.01 -0.54 -5.35
CA ALA A 75 -7.74 0.47 -6.37
C ALA A 75 -7.15 1.74 -5.76
N GLY A 76 -7.64 2.15 -4.58
CA GLY A 76 -7.06 3.25 -3.83
C GLY A 76 -5.60 3.03 -3.43
N PHE A 77 -5.27 1.85 -2.90
CA PHE A 77 -3.89 1.50 -2.60
C PHE A 77 -3.03 1.41 -3.86
N THR A 78 -3.56 0.87 -4.97
CA THR A 78 -2.87 0.85 -6.26
C THR A 78 -2.58 2.26 -6.78
N ASP A 79 -3.53 3.19 -6.64
CA ASP A 79 -3.34 4.60 -7.01
C ASP A 79 -2.29 5.30 -6.12
N ILE A 80 -2.28 5.00 -4.82
CA ILE A 80 -1.20 5.44 -3.90
C ILE A 80 0.16 4.89 -4.37
N ILE A 81 0.25 3.59 -4.69
CA ILE A 81 1.47 2.95 -5.19
C ILE A 81 1.95 3.61 -6.49
N GLN A 82 1.04 3.88 -7.44
CA GLN A 82 1.40 4.51 -8.70
C GLN A 82 1.88 5.95 -8.51
N THR A 83 1.15 6.75 -7.73
CA THR A 83 1.52 8.13 -7.41
C THR A 83 2.88 8.17 -6.71
N ALA A 84 3.09 7.26 -5.75
CA ALA A 84 4.35 7.10 -5.05
C ALA A 84 5.51 6.75 -5.98
N THR A 85 5.29 5.81 -6.91
CA THR A 85 6.27 5.39 -7.91
C THR A 85 6.67 6.57 -8.80
N THR A 86 5.70 7.37 -9.25
CA THR A 86 5.96 8.58 -10.04
C THR A 86 6.75 9.62 -9.23
N ALA A 87 6.39 9.85 -7.97
CA ALA A 87 7.11 10.78 -7.10
C ALA A 87 8.57 10.33 -6.87
N ILE A 88 8.81 9.03 -6.61
CA ILE A 88 10.16 8.47 -6.50
C ILE A 88 10.95 8.68 -7.78
N ALA A 89 10.35 8.38 -8.94
CA ALA A 89 11.02 8.54 -10.22
C ALA A 89 11.39 10.00 -10.49
N ALA A 90 10.58 10.96 -10.05
CA ALA A 90 10.87 12.39 -10.17
C ALA A 90 11.93 12.88 -9.17
N MET A 91 12.06 12.27 -7.99
CA MET A 91 13.13 12.58 -7.04
C MET A 91 14.50 12.10 -7.54
N LYS A 92 14.57 11.06 -8.37
CA LYS A 92 15.83 10.57 -8.95
C LYS A 92 16.51 11.67 -9.78
N GLY A 93 17.70 12.07 -9.37
CA GLY A 93 18.48 13.13 -10.02
C GLY A 93 18.31 14.52 -9.41
N SER A 94 17.45 14.67 -8.39
CA SER A 94 17.37 15.90 -7.59
C SER A 94 18.55 15.98 -6.62
N ALA A 95 19.12 17.19 -6.45
CA ALA A 95 20.20 17.41 -5.51
C ALA A 95 19.67 17.30 -4.06
N PRO A 96 20.45 16.76 -3.11
CA PRO A 96 20.05 16.69 -1.71
C PRO A 96 19.68 18.07 -1.16
N VAL A 97 18.60 18.12 -0.37
CA VAL A 97 18.10 19.30 0.31
C VAL A 97 18.99 19.59 1.53
N PRO A 98 19.63 20.77 1.59
CA PRO A 98 20.44 21.15 2.75
C PRO A 98 19.64 21.18 4.04
N ALA A 99 20.34 21.04 5.17
CA ALA A 99 19.73 21.22 6.49
C ALA A 99 19.12 22.63 6.60
N GLY A 100 17.85 22.73 7.01
CA GLY A 100 17.15 23.99 7.11
C GLY A 100 15.63 23.85 7.20
N PRO A 101 14.90 24.96 6.98
CA PRO A 101 13.44 24.98 6.98
C PRO A 101 12.83 24.01 5.97
N ASP A 102 13.37 23.95 4.75
CA ASP A 102 12.87 23.07 3.68
C ASP A 102 12.97 21.58 4.04
N ALA A 103 14.11 21.16 4.59
CA ALA A 103 14.30 19.81 5.13
C ALA A 103 13.28 19.47 6.22
N SER A 104 12.93 20.45 7.05
CA SER A 104 11.95 20.28 8.12
C SER A 104 10.52 20.18 7.58
N LEU A 105 10.16 20.96 6.56
CA LEU A 105 8.86 20.89 5.90
C LEU A 105 8.65 19.53 5.22
N ILE A 106 9.67 19.00 4.52
CA ILE A 106 9.60 17.66 3.91
C ILE A 106 9.39 16.59 4.99
N PHE A 107 10.13 16.68 6.10
CA PHE A 107 9.96 15.77 7.23
C PHE A 107 8.54 15.85 7.83
N GLU A 108 8.03 17.06 8.07
CA GLU A 108 6.69 17.26 8.64
C GLU A 108 5.60 16.72 7.72
N ALA A 109 5.71 16.93 6.40
CA ALA A 109 4.82 16.36 5.41
C ALA A 109 4.84 14.83 5.46
N PHE A 110 6.03 14.22 5.55
CA PHE A 110 6.16 12.77 5.65
C PHE A 110 5.57 12.22 6.96
N ARG A 111 5.80 12.90 8.08
CA ARG A 111 5.21 12.54 9.37
C ARG A 111 3.68 12.59 9.32
N GLU A 112 3.10 13.61 8.69
CA GLU A 112 1.64 13.71 8.54
C GLU A 112 1.08 12.60 7.63
N PHE A 113 1.79 12.29 6.54
CA PHE A 113 1.49 11.13 5.70
C PHE A 113 1.46 9.85 6.53
N VAL A 114 2.50 9.58 7.32
CA VAL A 114 2.60 8.39 8.19
C VAL A 114 1.41 8.33 9.15
N ARG A 115 1.11 9.43 9.85
CA ARG A 115 -0.01 9.50 10.80
C ARG A 115 -1.36 9.17 10.15
N VAL A 116 -1.64 9.78 9.00
CA VAL A 116 -2.88 9.57 8.23
C VAL A 116 -2.97 8.14 7.70
N HIS A 117 -1.87 7.61 7.17
CA HIS A 117 -1.84 6.27 6.60
C HIS A 117 -1.99 5.21 7.70
N GLN A 118 -1.39 5.42 8.88
CA GLN A 118 -1.62 4.57 10.05
C GLN A 118 -3.08 4.59 10.50
N ALA A 119 -3.75 5.76 10.49
CA ALA A 119 -5.18 5.84 10.82
C ALA A 119 -6.02 4.99 9.86
N LEU A 120 -5.74 5.03 8.55
CA LEU A 120 -6.38 4.18 7.55
C LEU A 120 -6.12 2.68 7.83
N LEU A 121 -4.88 2.30 8.10
CA LEU A 121 -4.51 0.90 8.38
C LEU A 121 -5.16 0.39 9.67
N ASN A 122 -5.24 1.21 10.71
CA ASN A 122 -5.90 0.85 11.97
C ASN A 122 -7.41 0.62 11.77
N ILE A 123 -8.06 1.39 10.91
CA ILE A 123 -9.45 1.11 10.50
C ILE A 123 -9.53 -0.27 9.84
N LEU A 124 -8.65 -0.55 8.86
CA LEU A 124 -8.65 -1.84 8.15
C LEU A 124 -8.37 -3.03 9.09
N ILE A 125 -7.43 -2.90 10.02
CA ILE A 125 -7.16 -3.89 11.08
C ILE A 125 -8.44 -4.17 11.89
N GLY A 126 -9.13 -3.13 12.35
CA GLY A 126 -10.39 -3.28 13.08
C GLY A 126 -11.50 -3.95 12.26
N LYS A 127 -11.54 -3.69 10.95
CA LYS A 127 -12.50 -4.31 10.02
C LYS A 127 -12.13 -5.74 9.63
N ALA A 128 -10.87 -6.15 9.72
CA ALA A 128 -10.44 -7.52 9.40
C ALA A 128 -11.19 -8.57 10.24
N GLY A 129 -11.51 -8.27 11.51
CA GLY A 129 -12.31 -9.15 12.36
C GLY A 129 -13.71 -9.44 11.82
N LEU A 130 -14.37 -8.43 11.22
CA LEU A 130 -15.70 -8.57 10.59
C LEU A 130 -15.65 -9.50 9.37
N LEU A 131 -14.51 -9.56 8.70
CA LEU A 131 -14.29 -10.29 7.45
C LEU A 131 -13.82 -11.73 7.65
N SER A 132 -13.52 -12.13 8.89
CA SER A 132 -13.19 -13.51 9.25
C SER A 132 -14.29 -14.52 8.89
N THR A 133 -15.52 -14.04 8.74
CA THR A 133 -16.69 -14.82 8.36
C THR A 133 -16.75 -15.12 6.86
N ILE A 134 -16.04 -14.37 6.00
CA ILE A 134 -16.19 -14.45 4.54
C ILE A 134 -15.03 -15.25 3.91
N PRO A 135 -15.28 -16.38 3.21
CA PRO A 135 -14.24 -17.22 2.60
C PRO A 135 -13.50 -16.58 1.41
N PHE A 136 -12.17 -16.71 1.39
CA PHE A 136 -11.26 -16.29 0.30
C PHE A 136 -10.97 -14.79 0.18
N PHE A 137 -11.41 -13.97 1.14
CA PHE A 137 -11.26 -12.50 1.07
C PHE A 137 -9.94 -11.93 1.61
N GLY A 138 -9.24 -12.65 2.49
CA GLY A 138 -8.03 -12.12 3.15
C GLY A 138 -6.81 -11.97 2.24
N GLU A 139 -6.62 -12.91 1.29
CA GLU A 139 -5.36 -12.96 0.52
C GLU A 139 -5.16 -11.80 -0.47
N PRO A 140 -6.17 -11.39 -1.26
CA PRO A 140 -5.98 -10.27 -2.18
C PRO A 140 -5.64 -8.97 -1.46
N VAL A 141 -6.23 -8.74 -0.28
CA VAL A 141 -5.93 -7.55 0.55
C VAL A 141 -4.52 -7.62 1.11
N ALA A 142 -4.12 -8.77 1.67
CA ALA A 142 -2.75 -8.97 2.15
C ALA A 142 -1.71 -8.79 1.04
N ALA A 143 -1.99 -9.26 -0.18
CA ALA A 143 -1.10 -9.09 -1.33
C ALA A 143 -0.88 -7.62 -1.70
N VAL A 144 -1.93 -6.81 -1.70
CA VAL A 144 -1.84 -5.36 -1.96
C VAL A 144 -1.11 -4.64 -0.83
N LEU A 145 -1.40 -4.98 0.43
CA LEU A 145 -0.69 -4.40 1.58
C LEU A 145 0.81 -4.70 1.57
N ARG A 146 1.25 -5.86 1.07
CA ARG A 146 2.69 -6.15 0.85
C ARG A 146 3.30 -5.24 -0.21
N GLN A 147 2.58 -4.89 -1.27
CA GLN A 147 3.05 -3.92 -2.27
C GLN A 147 3.12 -2.51 -1.67
N VAL A 148 2.16 -2.14 -0.82
CA VAL A 148 2.18 -0.87 -0.07
C VAL A 148 3.40 -0.81 0.87
N GLU A 149 3.73 -1.91 1.57
CA GLU A 149 4.94 -1.98 2.40
C GLU A 149 6.21 -1.65 1.59
N GLN A 150 6.35 -2.28 0.42
CA GLN A 150 7.52 -2.09 -0.45
C GLN A 150 7.63 -0.64 -0.97
N ILE A 151 6.51 -0.04 -1.40
CA ILE A 151 6.56 1.32 -1.96
C ILE A 151 6.79 2.38 -0.88
N VAL A 152 6.23 2.19 0.32
CA VAL A 152 6.43 3.08 1.46
C VAL A 152 7.90 3.07 1.87
N ASP A 153 8.52 1.89 1.95
CA ASP A 153 9.95 1.76 2.25
C ASP A 153 10.81 2.45 1.19
N THR A 154 10.46 2.29 -0.10
CA THR A 154 11.16 2.94 -1.20
C THR A 154 11.04 4.47 -1.14
N ILE A 155 9.85 5.02 -0.82
CA ILE A 155 9.69 6.47 -0.61
C ILE A 155 10.54 6.93 0.57
N ALA A 156 10.50 6.21 1.70
CA ALA A 156 11.23 6.59 2.88
C ALA A 156 12.74 6.68 2.60
N PHE A 157 13.30 5.70 1.90
CA PHE A 157 14.70 5.75 1.48
C PHE A 157 15.00 6.88 0.50
N ALA A 158 14.12 7.12 -0.48
CA ALA A 158 14.29 8.26 -1.38
C ALA A 158 14.28 9.61 -0.62
N LEU A 159 13.44 9.75 0.40
CA LEU A 159 13.42 10.95 1.25
C LEU A 159 14.63 11.05 2.18
N ILE A 160 15.15 9.91 2.67
CA ILE A 160 16.39 9.87 3.46
C ILE A 160 17.57 10.37 2.61
N ASP A 161 17.67 9.93 1.36
CA ASP A 161 18.71 10.39 0.43
C ASP A 161 18.56 11.87 0.09
N GLN A 162 17.33 12.37 0.00
CA GLN A 162 17.05 13.78 -0.29
C GLN A 162 17.26 14.68 0.94
N VAL A 163 17.01 14.19 2.15
CA VAL A 163 17.04 15.01 3.38
C VAL A 163 17.89 14.32 4.44
N GLU A 164 19.17 14.12 4.15
CA GLU A 164 20.11 13.38 4.98
C GLU A 164 20.16 13.90 6.43
N SER A 165 20.03 15.21 6.61
CA SER A 165 19.99 15.89 7.92
C SER A 165 18.85 15.41 8.83
N ARG A 166 17.78 14.82 8.28
CA ARG A 166 16.61 14.26 9.01
C ARG A 166 16.48 12.75 8.86
N SER A 167 17.51 12.08 8.34
CA SER A 167 17.53 10.63 8.09
C SER A 167 17.11 9.78 9.31
N ALA A 168 17.59 10.12 10.50
CA ALA A 168 17.24 9.40 11.74
C ALA A 168 15.74 9.51 12.07
N ASP A 169 15.14 10.69 11.88
CA ASP A 169 13.72 10.90 12.15
C ASP A 169 12.85 10.21 11.09
N LEU A 170 13.23 10.32 9.80
CA LEU A 170 12.56 9.64 8.70
C LEU A 170 12.57 8.11 8.87
N ASN A 171 13.70 7.54 9.31
CA ASN A 171 13.80 6.11 9.63
C ASN A 171 12.86 5.68 10.76
N ARG A 172 12.70 6.51 11.81
CA ARG A 172 11.78 6.22 12.91
C ARG A 172 10.33 6.21 12.44
N GLU A 173 9.93 7.22 11.66
CA GLU A 173 8.58 7.32 11.11
C GLU A 173 8.28 6.17 10.13
N ASN A 174 9.24 5.81 9.26
CA ASN A 174 9.11 4.64 8.38
C ASN A 174 8.96 3.34 9.19
N GLY A 175 9.81 3.13 10.21
CA GLY A 175 9.72 1.94 11.06
C GLY A 175 8.38 1.80 11.79
N SER A 176 7.83 2.92 12.28
CA SER A 176 6.50 2.99 12.88
C SER A 176 5.41 2.59 11.87
N LEU A 177 5.45 3.15 10.66
CA LEU A 177 4.49 2.83 9.60
C LEU A 177 4.57 1.35 9.16
N GLN A 178 5.79 0.83 8.98
CA GLN A 178 6.01 -0.58 8.63
C GLN A 178 5.42 -1.53 9.68
N ALA A 179 5.58 -1.23 10.97
CA ALA A 179 4.97 -2.03 12.04
C ALA A 179 3.44 -2.09 11.91
N THR A 180 2.79 -0.97 11.57
CA THR A 180 1.35 -0.92 11.32
C THR A 180 0.94 -1.70 10.07
N ILE A 181 1.67 -1.55 8.96
CA ILE A 181 1.39 -2.29 7.70
C ILE A 181 1.51 -3.80 7.94
N ARG A 182 2.57 -4.25 8.62
CA ARG A 182 2.76 -5.66 8.97
C ARG A 182 1.65 -6.20 9.86
N THR A 183 1.16 -5.40 10.80
CA THR A 183 0.01 -5.75 11.63
C THR A 183 -1.24 -5.94 10.76
N ALA A 184 -1.50 -5.02 9.83
CA ALA A 184 -2.60 -5.13 8.88
C ALA A 184 -2.49 -6.40 8.01
N ILE A 185 -1.32 -6.65 7.41
CA ILE A 185 -1.05 -7.86 6.62
C ILE A 185 -1.41 -9.12 7.43
N ARG A 186 -0.89 -9.23 8.66
CA ARG A 186 -1.17 -10.37 9.54
C ARG A 186 -2.65 -10.53 9.86
N SER A 187 -3.37 -9.44 10.09
CA SER A 187 -4.83 -9.49 10.33
C SER A 187 -5.59 -10.11 9.16
N TYR A 188 -5.19 -9.81 7.92
CA TYR A 188 -5.82 -10.37 6.71
C TYR A 188 -5.32 -11.78 6.37
N GLU A 189 -4.05 -12.11 6.61
CA GLU A 189 -3.51 -13.46 6.48
C GLU A 189 -4.11 -14.44 7.50
N GLY A 190 -4.31 -13.99 8.74
CA GLY A 190 -4.87 -14.77 9.84
C GLY A 190 -6.28 -15.30 9.57
N LEU A 191 -7.02 -14.67 8.66
CA LEU A 191 -8.32 -15.16 8.18
C LEU A 191 -8.22 -16.54 7.50
N LYS A 192 -7.04 -16.94 7.01
CA LYS A 192 -6.78 -18.30 6.49
C LYS A 192 -6.62 -19.34 7.61
N LEU A 193 -6.05 -18.95 8.76
CA LEU A 193 -5.65 -19.87 9.83
C LEU A 193 -6.83 -20.26 10.74
N GLY A 194 -7.75 -19.32 11.03
CA GLY A 194 -8.93 -19.60 11.86
C GLY A 194 -9.84 -20.70 11.29
N ARG A 195 -9.94 -20.81 9.97
CA ARG A 195 -10.71 -21.87 9.30
C ARG A 195 -10.03 -23.24 9.40
N ARG A 196 -8.70 -23.31 9.22
CA ARG A 196 -7.95 -24.58 9.30
C ARG A 196 -8.09 -25.23 10.68
N ALA A 197 -7.97 -24.45 11.75
CA ALA A 197 -8.15 -24.94 13.12
C ALA A 197 -9.58 -25.50 13.35
N THR A 198 -10.60 -24.83 12.82
CA THR A 198 -12.00 -25.26 12.96
C THR A 198 -12.28 -26.55 12.19
N THR A 199 -11.79 -26.66 10.94
CA THR A 199 -11.94 -27.86 10.12
C THR A 199 -11.22 -29.08 10.70
N GLU A 200 -10.02 -28.92 11.25
CA GLU A 200 -9.31 -30.00 11.92
C GLU A 200 -10.02 -30.47 13.19
N THR A 201 -10.59 -29.54 13.96
CA THR A 201 -11.35 -29.87 15.18
C THR A 201 -12.64 -30.63 14.85
N LEU A 202 -13.36 -30.24 13.80
CA LEU A 202 -14.55 -30.94 13.31
C LEU A 202 -14.20 -32.32 12.73
N THR A 203 -13.10 -32.42 11.99
CA THR A 203 -12.63 -33.69 11.42
C THR A 203 -12.21 -34.67 12.53
N ARG A 204 -11.52 -34.20 13.57
CA ARG A 204 -11.15 -35.01 14.74
C ARG A 204 -12.38 -35.45 15.54
N ARG A 205 -13.37 -34.57 15.74
CA ARG A 205 -14.65 -34.92 16.41
C ARG A 205 -15.45 -35.95 15.61
N SER A 206 -15.55 -35.79 14.29
CA SER A 206 -16.23 -36.75 13.41
C SER A 206 -15.56 -38.14 13.41
N ARG A 207 -14.22 -38.19 13.40
CA ARG A 207 -13.47 -39.46 13.52
C ARG A 207 -13.64 -40.12 14.89
N ARG A 208 -13.73 -39.34 15.96
CA ARG A 208 -13.97 -39.86 17.33
C ARG A 208 -15.39 -40.43 17.46
N ASN A 209 -16.39 -39.76 16.88
CA ASN A 209 -17.78 -40.24 16.87
C ASN A 209 -17.93 -41.54 16.06
N LYS A 210 -17.30 -41.62 14.88
CA LYS A 210 -17.29 -42.87 14.09
C LYS A 210 -16.65 -44.04 14.82
N ARG A 211 -15.60 -43.84 15.62
CA ARG A 211 -14.95 -44.91 16.39
C ARG A 211 -15.76 -45.40 17.60
N GLY A 212 -16.62 -44.56 18.18
CA GLY A 212 -17.53 -44.96 19.27
C GLY A 212 -18.70 -45.82 18.80
N ILE A 213 -19.11 -45.68 17.54
CA ILE A 213 -20.24 -46.44 16.95
C ILE A 213 -19.83 -47.86 16.52
N ILE A 214 -18.53 -48.14 16.31
CA ILE A 214 -18.02 -49.47 15.93
C ILE A 214 -17.62 -50.33 17.14
N ALA A 215 -17.75 -49.77 18.35
CA ALA A 215 -17.34 -50.40 19.62
C ALA A 215 -18.54 -50.72 20.54
N ALA A 216 -19.76 -50.65 20.02
CA ALA A 216 -21.01 -51.08 20.64
C ALA A 216 -21.67 -52.14 19.76
#